data_AF-A0A529XER3-F1
#
_entry.id   AF-A0A529XER3-F1
#
_cell.length_a   1.000
_cell.length_b   1.000
_cell.length_c   1.000
_cell.angle_alpha   90.00
_cell.angle_beta   90.00
_cell.angle_gamma   90.00
#
_symmetry.space_group_name_H-M   'P 1'
#
loop_
_entity.id
_entity.type
_entity.pdbx_description
1 polymer ?
#
loop_
_entity_poly.entity_id
_entity_poly.type
_entity_poly.pdbx_seq_one_letter_code
_entity_poly.pdbx_strand_id
1 'polypeptide(L)'
;FSETPQLYSARASGVPIKIIACGFRTGPYALTSKPAKPIRSVSDLKGKKIGIQPTARFVIDEILAKNGIDPSEVTIVNVGFDKAPLVRGDVDAIGGWITNTQALSVVGDDRIDLLTRDLGLSSYADVYFATDAAIEKDPETLAKFIGAVGKGWGWV
;
A
#
# COMPACT_ATOMS: atom_id res chain seq x y z
N PHE A 1 -0.27 4.59 -6.78
CA PHE A 1 -1.50 4.17 -6.08
C PHE A 1 -1.94 5.28 -5.13
N SER A 2 -3.24 5.36 -4.82
CA SER A 2 -3.77 6.19 -3.74
C SER A 2 -4.31 5.27 -2.63
N GLU A 3 -3.88 5.50 -1.39
CA GLU A 3 -4.38 4.76 -0.23
C GLU A 3 -4.72 5.68 0.93
N THR A 4 -5.67 5.26 1.76
CA THR A 4 -6.16 6.06 2.89
C THR A 4 -5.06 6.65 3.79
N PRO A 5 -3.95 5.97 4.16
CA PRO A 5 -3.03 6.56 5.12
C PRO A 5 -2.22 7.73 4.54
N GLN A 6 -1.93 7.73 3.23
CA GLN A 6 -1.36 8.90 2.53
C GLN A 6 -2.29 10.11 2.62
N LEU A 7 -3.59 9.90 2.39
CA LEU A 7 -4.58 10.97 2.39
C LEU A 7 -4.87 11.48 3.81
N TYR A 8 -4.83 10.60 4.82
CA TYR A 8 -4.91 11.01 6.23
C TYR A 8 -3.71 11.87 6.63
N SER A 9 -2.50 11.47 6.25
CA SER A 9 -1.29 12.25 6.50
C SER A 9 -1.38 13.63 5.85
N ALA A 10 -1.76 13.71 4.56
CA ALA A 10 -1.94 14.98 3.86
C ALA A 10 -2.99 15.89 4.54
N ARG A 11 -4.14 15.34 4.92
CA ARG A 11 -5.18 16.10 5.61
C ARG A 11 -4.74 16.57 7.00
N ALA A 12 -4.02 15.74 7.74
CA ALA A 12 -3.43 16.09 9.04
C ALA A 12 -2.39 17.22 8.91
N SER A 13 -1.68 17.29 7.79
CA SER A 13 -0.77 18.40 7.45
C SER A 13 -1.48 19.66 6.92
N GLY A 14 -2.82 19.73 7.00
CA GLY A 14 -3.59 20.91 6.62
C GLY A 14 -3.99 20.98 5.15
N VAL A 15 -3.72 19.95 4.35
CA VAL A 15 -4.17 19.91 2.95
C VAL A 15 -5.70 19.66 2.93
N PRO A 16 -6.53 20.56 2.38
CA PRO A 16 -7.99 20.48 2.50
C PRO A 16 -8.59 19.50 1.48
N ILE A 17 -8.33 18.20 1.65
CA ILE A 17 -8.84 17.11 0.79
C ILE A 17 -9.70 16.09 1.56
N LYS A 18 -10.67 15.47 0.90
CA LYS A 18 -11.53 14.41 1.45
C LYS A 18 -11.62 13.24 0.46
N ILE A 19 -11.65 12.03 1.01
CA ILE A 19 -11.94 10.81 0.25
C ILE A 19 -13.45 10.75 -0.01
N ILE A 20 -13.84 10.49 -1.25
CA ILE A 20 -15.24 10.44 -1.70
C ILE A 20 -15.66 9.06 -2.22
N ALA A 21 -14.71 8.18 -2.57
CA ALA A 21 -14.97 6.78 -2.92
C ALA A 21 -13.68 5.95 -2.84
N CYS A 22 -13.79 4.63 -3.00
CA CYS A 22 -12.65 3.72 -3.16
C CYS A 22 -12.95 2.63 -4.20
N GLY A 23 -11.93 2.20 -4.94
CA GLY A 23 -11.99 1.02 -5.80
C GLY A 23 -11.86 -0.28 -5.01
N PHE A 24 -10.92 -0.32 -4.06
CA PHE A 24 -10.69 -1.48 -3.21
C PHE A 24 -11.09 -1.21 -1.75
N ARG A 25 -12.03 -2.01 -1.25
CA ARG A 25 -12.43 -2.01 0.17
C ARG A 25 -11.34 -2.57 1.10
N THR A 26 -10.32 -3.20 0.53
CA THR A 26 -9.17 -3.72 1.26
C THR A 26 -7.94 -3.46 0.41
N GLY A 27 -6.99 -2.69 0.94
CA GLY A 27 -5.74 -2.38 0.26
C GLY A 27 -4.97 -3.65 -0.11
N PRO A 28 -4.56 -3.81 -1.38
CA PRO A 28 -3.83 -4.98 -1.84
C PRO A 28 -2.31 -4.85 -1.61
N TYR A 29 -1.84 -3.82 -0.89
CA TYR A 29 -0.43 -3.67 -0.58
C TYR A 29 0.01 -4.77 0.39
N ALA A 30 1.10 -5.45 0.04
CA ALA A 30 1.70 -6.52 0.81
C ALA A 30 3.22 -6.38 0.88
N LEU A 31 3.79 -7.04 1.88
CA LEU A 31 5.20 -7.41 1.89
C LEU A 31 5.31 -8.82 1.33
N THR A 32 5.89 -8.94 0.14
CA THR A 32 6.15 -10.22 -0.51
C THR A 32 7.50 -10.76 -0.07
N SER A 33 7.55 -12.02 0.37
CA SER A 33 8.78 -12.73 0.75
C SER A 33 8.85 -14.11 0.10
N LYS A 34 10.05 -14.72 0.12
CA LYS A 34 10.27 -16.08 -0.39
C LYS A 34 10.10 -17.13 0.72
N PRO A 35 9.72 -18.37 0.41
CA PRO A 35 9.65 -19.45 1.42
C PRO A 35 10.94 -19.70 2.19
N ALA A 36 12.11 -19.49 1.56
CA ALA A 36 13.41 -19.64 2.20
C ALA A 36 13.69 -18.60 3.30
N LYS A 37 13.00 -17.44 3.27
CA LYS A 37 13.09 -16.37 4.27
C LYS A 37 11.70 -15.77 4.49
N PRO A 38 10.80 -16.53 5.14
CA PRO A 38 9.40 -16.16 5.19
C PRO A 38 9.17 -14.98 6.15
N ILE A 39 8.29 -14.06 5.76
CA ILE A 39 7.68 -13.07 6.64
C ILE A 39 6.19 -13.38 6.71
N ARG A 40 5.71 -13.82 7.88
CA ARG A 40 4.32 -14.27 8.08
C ARG A 40 3.57 -13.45 9.11
N SER A 41 4.27 -12.68 9.92
CA SER A 41 3.68 -11.81 10.92
C SER A 41 4.55 -10.59 11.20
N VAL A 42 4.03 -9.67 12.01
CA VAL A 42 4.74 -8.43 12.34
C VAL A 42 6.04 -8.65 13.12
N SER A 43 6.13 -9.72 13.92
CA SER A 43 7.36 -10.05 14.65
C SER A 43 8.51 -10.43 13.73
N ASP A 44 8.19 -10.94 12.53
CA ASP A 44 9.19 -11.37 11.56
C ASP A 44 9.89 -10.19 10.88
N LEU A 45 9.41 -8.94 11.07
CA LEU A 45 10.01 -7.74 10.47
C LEU A 45 11.33 -7.36 11.13
N LYS A 46 11.52 -7.68 12.41
CA LYS A 46 12.72 -7.31 13.17
C LYS A 46 13.97 -7.97 12.57
N GLY A 47 15.01 -7.17 12.38
CA GLY A 47 16.28 -7.54 11.74
C GLY A 47 16.20 -7.76 10.23
N LYS A 48 15.06 -7.52 9.58
CA LYS A 48 14.90 -7.74 8.13
C LYS A 48 15.26 -6.52 7.32
N LYS A 49 15.65 -6.80 6.07
CA LYS A 49 15.78 -5.79 5.03
C LYS A 49 14.54 -5.76 4.14
N ILE A 50 13.80 -4.66 4.14
CA ILE A 50 12.55 -4.50 3.40
C ILE A 50 12.75 -3.51 2.25
N GLY A 51 12.58 -3.99 1.02
CA GLY A 51 12.61 -3.17 -0.18
C GLY A 51 11.28 -2.48 -0.43
N ILE A 52 11.22 -1.16 -0.48
CA ILE A 52 9.99 -0.41 -0.79
C ILE A 52 10.23 0.69 -1.82
N GLN A 53 9.16 1.11 -2.51
CA GLN A 53 9.20 2.35 -3.27
C GLN A 53 9.19 3.54 -2.28
N PRO A 54 9.86 4.67 -2.58
CA PRO A 54 9.87 5.84 -1.68
C PRO A 54 8.46 6.32 -1.30
N THR A 55 7.50 6.20 -2.24
CA THR A 55 6.09 6.54 -2.02
C THR A 55 5.40 5.68 -0.97
N ALA A 56 5.94 4.51 -0.63
CA ALA A 56 5.40 3.59 0.36
C ALA A 56 6.08 3.70 1.73
N ARG A 57 7.00 4.65 1.92
CA ARG A 57 7.71 4.83 3.19
C ARG A 57 6.76 5.06 4.37
N PHE A 58 5.72 5.86 4.17
CA PHE A 58 4.69 6.09 5.18
C PHE A 58 3.98 4.79 5.64
N VAL A 59 3.76 3.83 4.72
CA VAL A 59 3.08 2.55 5.05
C VAL A 59 3.89 1.77 6.06
N ILE A 60 5.20 1.61 5.78
CA ILE A 60 6.05 0.82 6.66
C ILE A 60 6.26 1.52 8.00
N ASP A 61 6.47 2.84 8.01
CA ASP A 61 6.65 3.59 9.25
C ASP A 61 5.40 3.49 10.15
N GLU A 62 4.20 3.58 9.57
CA GLU A 62 2.94 3.43 10.31
C GLU A 62 2.76 1.99 10.85
N ILE A 63 3.11 0.97 10.07
CA ILE A 63 3.09 -0.43 10.54
C ILE A 63 4.04 -0.60 11.74
N LEU A 64 5.26 -0.07 11.67
CA LEU A 64 6.23 -0.19 12.76
C LEU A 64 5.72 0.56 14.01
N ALA A 65 5.26 1.80 13.85
CA ALA A 65 4.73 2.62 14.93
C ALA A 65 3.53 1.94 15.63
N LYS A 66 2.57 1.43 14.85
CA LYS A 66 1.38 0.76 15.36
C LYS A 66 1.69 -0.52 16.16
N ASN A 67 2.79 -1.18 15.83
CA ASN A 67 3.20 -2.42 16.47
C ASN A 67 4.36 -2.23 17.47
N GLY A 68 4.73 -0.98 17.78
CA GLY A 68 5.79 -0.68 18.74
C GLY A 68 7.17 -1.22 18.35
N ILE A 69 7.44 -1.34 17.05
CA ILE A 69 8.75 -1.75 16.53
C ILE A 69 9.59 -0.50 16.33
N ASP A 70 10.82 -0.51 16.86
CA ASP A 70 11.75 0.58 16.63
C ASP A 70 12.19 0.57 15.15
N PRO A 71 12.08 1.70 14.42
CA PRO A 71 12.51 1.78 13.03
C PRO A 71 13.95 1.33 12.77
N SER A 72 14.84 1.41 13.78
CA SER A 72 16.22 0.92 13.70
C SER A 72 16.33 -0.62 13.68
N GLU A 73 15.29 -1.33 14.15
CA GLU A 73 15.22 -2.79 14.07
C GLU A 73 14.91 -3.28 12.64
N VAL A 74 14.56 -2.41 11.69
CA VAL A 74 14.21 -2.81 10.31
C VAL A 74 15.02 -1.99 9.30
N THR A 75 15.73 -2.66 8.40
CA THR A 75 16.48 -1.97 7.35
C THR A 75 15.60 -1.70 6.15
N ILE A 76 15.24 -0.44 5.91
CA ILE A 76 14.47 -0.04 4.73
C ILE A 76 15.41 0.26 3.55
N VAL A 77 15.13 -0.34 2.40
CA VAL A 77 15.88 -0.11 1.16
C VAL A 77 14.94 0.44 0.09
N ASN A 78 15.33 1.57 -0.51
CA ASN A 78 14.59 2.11 -1.65
C ASN A 78 14.84 1.25 -2.89
N VAL A 79 13.77 0.75 -3.50
CA VAL A 79 13.80 -0.06 -4.71
C VAL A 79 12.84 0.48 -5.76
N GLY A 80 13.05 0.07 -7.01
CA GLY A 80 12.13 0.35 -8.11
C GLY A 80 10.86 -0.53 -8.07
N PHE A 81 10.24 -0.69 -9.25
CA PHE A 81 9.02 -1.47 -9.40
C PHE A 81 9.26 -2.94 -9.74
N ASP A 82 10.45 -3.30 -10.24
CA ASP A 82 10.82 -4.68 -10.48
C ASP A 82 11.05 -5.45 -9.16
N LYS A 83 10.98 -6.78 -9.23
CA LYS A 83 11.12 -7.66 -8.06
C LYS A 83 12.52 -8.28 -7.98
N ALA A 84 13.45 -7.86 -8.84
CA ALA A 84 14.79 -8.44 -8.90
C ALA A 84 15.58 -8.31 -7.58
N PRO A 85 15.47 -7.24 -6.78
CA PRO A 85 16.12 -7.18 -5.46
C PRO A 85 15.72 -8.35 -4.54
N LEU A 86 14.44 -8.74 -4.52
CA LEU A 86 13.99 -9.89 -3.77
C LEU A 86 14.48 -11.20 -4.39
N VAL A 87 14.45 -11.29 -5.73
CA VAL A 87 14.91 -12.49 -6.46
C VAL A 87 16.41 -12.74 -6.22
N ARG A 88 17.24 -11.69 -6.21
CA ARG A 88 18.68 -11.79 -5.90
C ARG A 88 18.98 -11.98 -4.41
N GLY A 89 18.03 -11.67 -3.53
CA GLY A 89 18.21 -11.72 -2.08
C GLY A 89 18.87 -10.47 -1.49
N ASP A 90 18.86 -9.37 -2.25
CA ASP A 90 19.33 -8.06 -1.77
C ASP A 90 18.44 -7.52 -0.63
N VAL A 91 17.17 -7.95 -0.59
CA VAL A 91 16.16 -7.68 0.44
C VAL A 91 15.48 -8.99 0.84
N ASP A 92 15.00 -9.07 2.09
CA ASP A 92 14.28 -10.24 2.61
C ASP A 92 12.78 -10.23 2.24
N ALA A 93 12.21 -9.04 2.06
CA ALA A 93 10.89 -8.84 1.50
C ALA A 93 10.82 -7.59 0.65
N ILE A 94 9.84 -7.53 -0.25
CA ILE A 94 9.61 -6.37 -1.11
C ILE A 94 8.14 -5.94 -1.05
N GLY A 95 7.93 -4.64 -0.90
CA GLY A 95 6.61 -4.02 -0.89
C GLY A 95 6.03 -3.84 -2.28
N GLY A 96 4.73 -4.08 -2.41
CA GLY A 96 3.99 -3.83 -3.63
C GLY A 96 2.55 -4.34 -3.56
N TRP A 97 1.80 -4.14 -4.64
CA TRP A 97 0.43 -4.63 -4.75
C TRP A 97 0.39 -6.06 -5.26
N ILE A 98 -0.38 -6.92 -4.60
CA ILE A 98 -0.57 -8.33 -5.01
C ILE A 98 -1.26 -8.47 -6.38
N THR A 99 -1.93 -7.41 -6.82
CA THR A 99 -2.59 -7.32 -8.13
C THR A 99 -1.60 -7.14 -9.28
N ASN A 100 -0.33 -6.82 -9.01
CA ASN A 100 0.73 -6.72 -10.01
C ASN A 100 1.29 -8.12 -10.36
N THR A 101 0.41 -9.04 -10.75
CA THR A 101 0.68 -10.48 -10.90
C THR A 101 1.85 -10.78 -11.84
N GLN A 102 1.94 -10.08 -12.97
CA GLN A 102 3.05 -10.26 -13.92
C GLN A 102 4.40 -9.90 -13.28
N ALA A 103 4.48 -8.80 -12.54
CA ALA A 103 5.70 -8.40 -11.86
C ALA A 103 6.07 -9.36 -10.73
N LEU A 104 5.08 -9.95 -10.05
CA LEU A 104 5.28 -10.90 -8.95
C LEU A 104 5.62 -12.32 -9.42
N SER A 105 5.28 -12.69 -10.66
CA SER A 105 5.51 -14.03 -11.21
C SER A 105 6.97 -14.49 -11.12
N VAL A 106 7.93 -13.55 -11.24
CA VAL A 106 9.37 -13.85 -11.16
C VAL A 106 9.84 -14.27 -9.76
N VAL A 107 9.03 -14.06 -8.73
CA VAL A 107 9.33 -14.47 -7.34
C VAL A 107 8.97 -15.94 -7.12
N GLY A 108 7.97 -16.46 -7.85
CA GLY A 108 7.39 -17.80 -7.68
C GLY A 108 5.96 -17.76 -7.17
N ASP A 109 5.21 -18.84 -7.44
CA ASP A 109 3.83 -19.03 -6.98
C ASP A 109 3.75 -19.42 -5.50
N ASP A 110 4.86 -19.91 -4.94
CA ASP A 110 5.02 -20.25 -3.52
C ASP A 110 5.40 -19.05 -2.64
N ARG A 111 5.50 -17.85 -3.23
CA ARG A 111 5.77 -16.60 -2.50
C ARG A 111 4.75 -16.39 -1.37
N ILE A 112 5.19 -15.68 -0.35
CA ILE A 112 4.35 -15.35 0.80
C ILE A 112 4.05 -13.86 0.72
N ASP A 113 2.78 -13.53 0.52
CA ASP A 113 2.27 -12.17 0.49
C ASP A 113 1.60 -11.86 1.85
N LEU A 114 2.24 -11.02 2.67
CA LEU A 114 1.67 -10.56 3.95
C LEU A 114 1.05 -9.17 3.75
N LEU A 115 -0.28 -9.09 3.73
CA LEU A 115 -0.98 -7.83 3.51
C LEU A 115 -0.77 -6.87 4.69
N THR A 116 -0.75 -5.57 4.41
CA THR A 116 -0.61 -4.53 5.44
C THR A 116 -1.74 -4.57 6.46
N ARG A 117 -2.93 -5.01 6.06
CA ARG A 117 -4.07 -5.23 6.97
C ARG A 117 -3.76 -6.26 8.05
N ASP A 118 -3.02 -7.31 7.72
CA ASP A 118 -2.64 -8.39 8.63
C ASP A 118 -1.48 -7.95 9.54
N LEU A 119 -0.80 -6.86 9.17
CA LEU A 119 0.17 -6.11 9.98
C LEU A 119 -0.48 -5.00 10.82
N GLY A 120 -1.82 -4.95 10.86
CA GLY A 120 -2.60 -3.99 11.65
C GLY A 120 -2.93 -2.68 10.92
N LEU A 121 -2.49 -2.49 9.68
CA LEU A 121 -2.77 -1.29 8.88
C LEU A 121 -3.83 -1.58 7.82
N SER A 122 -5.09 -1.46 8.21
CA SER A 122 -6.23 -1.50 7.28
C SER A 122 -6.28 -0.22 6.45
N SER A 123 -6.38 -0.37 5.13
CA SER A 123 -6.56 0.74 4.20
C SER A 123 -7.64 0.45 3.16
N TYR A 124 -8.24 1.53 2.65
CA TYR A 124 -8.89 1.51 1.34
C TYR A 124 -7.86 1.91 0.29
N ALA A 125 -7.91 1.26 -0.87
CA ALA A 125 -7.00 1.53 -1.99
C ALA A 125 -7.77 1.93 -3.25
N ASP A 126 -7.02 2.57 -4.16
CA ASP A 126 -7.57 3.34 -5.27
C ASP A 126 -8.68 4.27 -4.78
N VAL A 127 -8.34 5.04 -3.76
CA VAL A 127 -9.24 6.05 -3.23
C VAL A 127 -9.36 7.22 -4.20
N TYR A 128 -10.60 7.63 -4.42
CA TYR A 128 -10.95 8.86 -5.12
C TYR A 128 -11.13 9.95 -4.08
N PHE A 129 -10.50 11.10 -4.30
CA PHE A 129 -10.52 12.23 -3.38
C PHE A 129 -10.65 13.55 -4.13
N ALA A 130 -11.15 14.56 -3.45
CA ALA A 130 -11.31 15.91 -3.98
C ALA A 130 -10.98 16.93 -2.89
N THR A 131 -10.73 18.18 -3.28
CA THR A 131 -10.57 19.28 -2.32
C THR A 131 -11.90 19.65 -1.68
N ASP A 132 -11.88 20.22 -0.48
CA ASP A 132 -13.08 20.75 0.18
C ASP A 132 -13.81 21.74 -0.74
N ALA A 133 -13.06 22.65 -1.37
CA ALA A 133 -13.60 23.62 -2.30
C ALA A 133 -14.29 22.99 -3.52
N ALA A 134 -13.74 21.90 -4.08
CA ALA A 134 -14.38 21.20 -5.20
C ALA A 134 -15.69 20.52 -4.76
N ILE A 135 -15.69 19.94 -3.56
CA ILE A 135 -16.87 19.29 -2.97
C ILE A 135 -17.98 20.31 -2.69
N GLU A 136 -17.63 21.50 -2.20
CA GLU A 136 -18.60 22.57 -1.93
C GLU A 136 -19.12 23.23 -3.22
N LYS A 137 -18.24 23.43 -4.21
CA LYS A 137 -18.57 24.16 -5.43
C LYS A 137 -19.38 23.33 -6.43
N ASP A 138 -19.05 22.05 -6.61
CA ASP A 138 -19.68 21.21 -7.63
C ASP A 138 -19.82 19.74 -7.19
N PRO A 139 -20.63 19.47 -6.14
CA PRO A 139 -20.86 18.11 -5.66
C PRO A 139 -21.59 17.23 -6.69
N GLU A 140 -22.40 17.83 -7.57
CA GLU A 140 -23.18 17.08 -8.57
C GLU A 140 -22.26 16.48 -9.64
N THR A 141 -21.29 17.23 -10.15
CA THR A 141 -20.30 16.68 -11.09
C THR A 141 -19.46 15.59 -10.44
N LEU A 142 -19.04 15.76 -9.19
CA LEU A 142 -18.30 14.72 -8.47
C LEU A 142 -19.13 13.44 -8.31
N ALA A 143 -20.42 13.56 -7.97
CA ALA A 143 -21.32 12.42 -7.87
C ALA A 143 -21.51 11.71 -9.22
N LYS A 144 -21.69 12.46 -10.31
CA LYS A 144 -21.76 11.91 -11.68
C LYS A 144 -20.48 11.20 -12.08
N PHE A 145 -19.32 11.79 -11.77
CA PHE A 145 -18.01 11.19 -12.02
C PHE A 145 -17.87 9.87 -11.26
N ILE A 146 -18.13 9.84 -9.95
CA ILE A 146 -18.08 8.61 -9.16
C ILE A 146 -19.09 7.57 -9.66
N GLY A 147 -20.28 7.99 -10.09
CA GLY A 147 -21.27 7.11 -10.72
C GLY A 147 -20.76 6.48 -12.03
N ALA A 148 -20.07 7.24 -12.88
CA ALA A 148 -19.46 6.74 -14.10
C ALA A 148 -18.28 5.79 -13.81
N VAL A 149 -17.42 6.14 -12.85
CA VAL A 149 -16.35 5.28 -12.34
C VAL A 149 -16.91 3.96 -11.83
N GLY A 150 -17.99 3.99 -11.04
CA GLY A 150 -18.64 2.79 -10.52
C GLY A 150 -19.18 1.88 -11.62
N LYS A 151 -19.74 2.44 -12.70
CA LYS A 151 -20.13 1.67 -13.89
C LYS A 151 -18.92 1.03 -14.57
N GLY A 152 -17.80 1.74 -14.66
CA GLY A 152 -16.55 1.21 -15.22
C GLY A 152 -16.01 0.02 -14.43
N TRP A 153 -15.99 0.10 -13.10
CA TRP A 153 -15.60 -1.03 -12.25
C TRP A 153 -16.54 -2.24 -12.35
N GLY A 154 -17.83 -1.99 -12.61
CA GLY A 154 -18.82 -3.05 -12.82
C GLY A 154 -18.78 -3.67 -14.22
N TRP A 155 -17.98 -3.12 -15.14
CA TRP A 155 -17.80 -3.67 -16.47
C TRP A 155 -16.72 -4.75 -16.43
N VAL A 156 -17.12 -5.99 -16.65
CA VAL A 156 -16.25 -7.18 -16.75
C VAL A 156 -16.36 -7.80 -18.13
#